data_AF-A0A4X2M483-F1
#
_entry.id   AF-A0A4X2M483-F1
#
_cell.length_a   1.000
_cell.length_b   1.000
_cell.length_c   1.000
_cell.angle_alpha   90.00
_cell.angle_beta   90.00
_cell.angle_gamma   90.00
#
_symmetry.space_group_name_H-M   'P 1'
#
loop_
_entity.id
_entity.type
_entity.pdbx_description
1 polymer ?
#
loop_
_entity_poly.entity_id
_entity_poly.type
_entity_poly.pdbx_seq_one_letter_code
_entity_poly.pdbx_strand_id
1 'polypeptide(L)'
;MSSEDQQSTDQDAYDMSDARLALTLCNTKNRAGSETDVKALEQMYEALGFKSTVRRNLSAKGFWEELEKFRKDMDQMKDPVSCCFVVLMAHGEEGILLGVDGNTIQLSELFSMLTNVNCRALRGKPKVFIVQACRGDQKDAGEVVQPAETGGTFVLSNEHPPKLPTYTDTLHVFATVEGYIAYRHVEDGSFFIQTMTDVFTNMEGHILDLLTEVTRRMANADLMEGGKPRKVNPEIQSTLRKLLYLQ
;
A
#
# COMPACT_ATOMS: atom_id res chain seq x y z
N MET A 1 10.19 4.30 49.30
CA MET A 1 9.04 4.00 48.44
C MET A 1 9.43 4.46 47.06
N SER A 2 9.89 3.50 46.25
CA SER A 2 10.51 3.70 44.95
C SER A 2 9.48 4.19 43.95
N SER A 3 9.81 5.33 43.34
CA SER A 3 9.34 5.73 42.02
C SER A 3 9.90 4.74 41.00
N GLU A 4 9.09 3.77 40.59
CA GLU A 4 9.41 2.92 39.45
C GLU A 4 8.92 3.58 38.17
N ASP A 5 9.90 3.86 37.33
CA ASP A 5 9.89 4.41 35.98
C ASP A 5 8.72 3.92 35.09
N GLN A 6 7.88 4.87 34.67
CA GLN A 6 7.18 4.79 33.39
C GLN A 6 8.17 5.09 32.25
N GLN A 7 9.00 4.11 31.89
CA GLN A 7 9.80 4.14 30.65
C GLN A 7 9.60 2.85 29.87
N SER A 8 8.53 2.75 29.07
CA SER A 8 8.41 1.72 28.02
C SER A 8 7.11 1.88 27.20
N THR A 9 7.04 2.87 26.30
CA THR A 9 6.00 2.88 25.23
C THR A 9 6.48 3.41 23.87
N ASP A 10 7.67 4.02 23.78
CA ASP A 10 8.09 4.74 22.56
C ASP A 10 8.89 3.87 21.55
N GLN A 11 9.14 2.60 21.86
CA GLN A 11 9.93 1.72 20.99
C GLN A 11 9.10 0.94 19.97
N ASP A 12 7.80 0.72 20.23
CA ASP A 12 6.97 -0.19 19.46
C ASP A 12 6.27 0.44 18.26
N ALA A 13 6.30 1.78 18.14
CA ALA A 13 5.68 2.52 17.03
C ALA A 13 6.70 3.28 16.16
N TYR A 14 6.35 3.51 14.90
CA TYR A 14 7.09 4.44 14.04
C TYR A 14 6.80 5.89 14.46
N ASP A 15 7.84 6.71 14.45
CA ASP A 15 7.73 8.15 14.65
C ASP A 15 7.12 8.83 13.40
N MET A 16 5.92 9.37 13.59
CA MET A 16 5.07 9.97 12.55
C MET A 16 4.94 11.50 12.69
N SER A 17 5.83 12.17 13.45
CA SER A 17 5.80 13.62 13.67
C SER A 17 6.36 14.47 12.52
N ASP A 18 7.10 13.87 11.58
CA ASP A 18 7.74 14.56 10.47
C ASP A 18 6.89 14.51 9.19
N ALA A 19 7.47 14.91 8.05
CA ALA A 19 6.74 14.94 6.79
C ALA A 19 6.24 13.55 6.37
N ARG A 20 4.95 13.48 6.02
CA ARG A 20 4.31 12.31 5.42
C ARG A 20 4.14 12.58 3.93
N LEU A 21 4.70 11.73 3.07
CA LEU A 21 4.72 11.97 1.63
C LEU A 21 3.93 10.92 0.88
N ALA A 22 3.19 11.32 -0.15
CA ALA A 22 2.42 10.40 -0.98
C ALA A 22 2.64 10.67 -2.47
N LEU A 23 2.81 9.61 -3.26
CA LEU A 23 2.87 9.65 -4.71
C LEU A 23 1.80 8.73 -5.30
N THR A 24 0.89 9.27 -6.10
CA THR A 24 -0.09 8.48 -6.85
C THR A 24 0.27 8.49 -8.32
N LEU A 25 0.58 7.32 -8.88
CA LEU A 25 0.85 7.11 -10.30
C LEU A 25 -0.33 6.34 -10.89
N CYS A 26 -1.14 7.00 -11.71
CA CYS A 26 -2.41 6.44 -12.17
C CYS A 26 -2.61 6.57 -13.68
N ASN A 27 -2.95 5.47 -14.34
CA ASN A 27 -3.48 5.50 -15.71
C ASN A 27 -5.01 5.64 -15.64
N THR A 28 -5.58 6.68 -16.28
CA THR A 28 -7.04 6.94 -16.25
C THR A 28 -7.70 6.74 -17.60
N LYS A 29 -6.93 6.71 -18.70
CA LYS A 29 -7.42 6.34 -20.03
C LYS A 29 -8.03 4.94 -20.02
N ASN A 30 -9.24 4.82 -20.57
CA ASN A 30 -10.04 3.59 -20.62
C ASN A 30 -10.27 2.94 -19.24
N ARG A 31 -10.14 3.72 -18.16
CA ARG A 31 -10.28 3.28 -16.77
C ARG A 31 -11.33 4.12 -16.05
N ALA A 32 -12.57 4.09 -16.55
CA ALA A 32 -13.71 4.79 -15.93
C ALA A 32 -13.83 4.42 -14.43
N GLY A 33 -14.08 5.42 -13.58
CA GLY A 33 -14.03 5.33 -12.13
C GLY A 33 -12.67 5.64 -11.50
N SER A 34 -11.55 5.60 -12.24
CA SER A 34 -10.23 5.88 -11.66
C SER A 34 -10.06 7.32 -11.17
N GLU A 35 -10.73 8.31 -11.75
CA GLU A 35 -10.68 9.67 -11.22
C GLU A 35 -11.45 9.79 -9.88
N THR A 36 -12.47 8.96 -9.65
CA THR A 36 -13.14 8.85 -8.35
C THR A 36 -12.18 8.31 -7.30
N ASP A 37 -11.37 7.29 -7.65
CA ASP A 37 -10.31 6.77 -6.78
C ASP A 37 -9.24 7.81 -6.47
N VAL A 38 -8.80 8.57 -7.47
CA VAL A 38 -7.82 9.65 -7.25
C VAL A 38 -8.37 10.69 -6.28
N LYS A 39 -9.64 11.09 -6.43
CA LYS A 39 -10.27 12.06 -5.51
C LYS A 39 -10.35 11.53 -4.08
N ALA A 40 -10.75 10.27 -3.90
CA ALA A 40 -10.82 9.64 -2.58
C ALA A 40 -9.44 9.57 -1.91
N LEU A 41 -8.39 9.25 -2.68
CA LEU A 41 -7.02 9.28 -2.20
C LEU A 41 -6.56 10.69 -1.82
N GLU A 42 -6.85 11.71 -2.65
CA GLU A 42 -6.52 13.10 -2.35
C GLU A 42 -7.18 13.58 -1.04
N GLN A 43 -8.45 13.22 -0.81
CA GLN A 43 -9.16 13.52 0.44
C GLN A 43 -8.55 12.80 1.64
N MET A 44 -8.22 11.51 1.50
CA MET A 44 -7.54 10.74 2.55
C MET A 44 -6.17 11.35 2.88
N TYR A 45 -5.38 11.73 1.87
CA TYR A 45 -4.07 12.36 2.07
C TYR A 45 -4.20 13.68 2.84
N GLU A 46 -5.17 14.51 2.48
CA GLU A 46 -5.44 15.77 3.19
C GLU A 46 -5.82 15.51 4.65
N ALA A 47 -6.75 14.59 4.90
CA ALA A 47 -7.20 14.23 6.24
C ALA A 47 -6.07 13.67 7.12
N LEU A 48 -5.13 12.92 6.54
CA LEU A 48 -4.01 12.28 7.24
C LEU A 48 -2.71 13.11 7.22
N GLY A 49 -2.76 14.35 6.70
CA GLY A 49 -1.63 15.30 6.71
C GLY A 49 -0.48 14.95 5.74
N PHE A 50 -0.77 14.25 4.65
CA PHE A 50 0.21 13.91 3.62
C PHE A 50 0.44 15.06 2.64
N LYS A 51 1.70 15.29 2.25
CA LYS A 51 2.05 16.07 1.06
C LYS A 51 1.98 15.13 -0.15
N SER A 52 0.91 15.22 -0.93
CA SER A 52 0.64 14.30 -2.03
C SER A 52 0.99 14.87 -3.41
N THR A 53 1.49 14.02 -4.30
CA THR A 53 1.69 14.32 -5.72
C THR A 53 0.96 13.27 -6.58
N VAL A 54 0.24 13.72 -7.60
CA VAL A 54 -0.46 12.82 -8.54
C VAL A 54 0.12 12.97 -9.96
N ARG A 55 0.31 11.84 -10.64
CA ARG A 55 0.72 11.76 -12.05
C ARG A 55 -0.22 10.84 -12.81
N ARG A 56 -0.60 11.26 -14.01
CA ARG A 56 -1.63 10.60 -14.80
C ARG A 56 -1.09 10.10 -16.14
N ASN A 57 -1.60 8.95 -16.58
CA ASN A 57 -1.43 8.43 -17.94
C ASN A 57 0.03 8.26 -18.36
N LEU A 58 0.78 7.52 -17.54
CA LEU A 58 2.20 7.28 -17.70
C LEU A 58 2.45 6.08 -18.63
N SER A 59 3.51 6.18 -19.43
CA SER A 59 4.14 5.02 -20.08
C SER A 59 4.79 4.12 -19.04
N ALA A 60 5.17 2.90 -19.42
CA ALA A 60 5.94 2.01 -18.54
C ALA A 60 7.20 2.71 -18.00
N LYS A 61 7.95 3.39 -18.88
CA LYS A 61 9.11 4.20 -18.51
C LYS A 61 8.75 5.39 -17.61
N GLY A 62 7.60 6.01 -17.85
CA GLY A 62 7.11 7.15 -17.06
C GLY A 62 6.82 6.79 -15.60
N PHE A 63 6.33 5.57 -15.32
CA PHE A 63 6.20 5.09 -13.93
C PHE A 63 7.55 5.09 -13.22
N TRP A 64 8.57 4.57 -13.89
CA TRP A 64 9.94 4.51 -13.37
C TRP A 64 10.50 5.92 -13.14
N GLU A 65 10.40 6.80 -14.14
CA GLU A 65 10.97 8.16 -14.10
C GLU A 65 10.34 9.03 -13.00
N GLU A 66 9.01 8.97 -12.83
CA GLU A 66 8.33 9.74 -11.79
C GLU A 66 8.66 9.21 -10.38
N LEU A 67 8.74 7.89 -10.18
CA LEU A 67 9.13 7.32 -8.89
C LEU A 67 10.61 7.62 -8.58
N GLU A 68 11.48 7.55 -9.58
CA GLU A 68 12.90 7.88 -9.41
C GLU A 68 13.10 9.35 -9.05
N LYS A 69 12.35 10.25 -9.72
CA LYS A 69 12.33 11.67 -9.40
C LYS A 69 11.83 11.90 -7.97
N PHE A 70 10.72 11.29 -7.59
CA PHE A 70 10.17 11.41 -6.24
C PHE A 70 11.16 10.94 -5.17
N ARG A 71 11.84 9.81 -5.39
CA ARG A 71 12.92 9.32 -4.53
C ARG A 71 14.06 10.34 -4.40
N LYS A 72 14.53 10.91 -5.52
CA LYS A 72 15.59 11.93 -5.53
C LYS A 72 15.18 13.19 -4.78
N ASP A 73 13.94 13.64 -4.96
CA ASP A 73 13.39 14.81 -4.29
C ASP A 73 13.33 14.58 -2.76
N MET A 74 12.86 13.40 -2.32
CA MET A 74 12.87 13.02 -0.90
C MET A 74 14.28 13.02 -0.30
N ASP A 75 15.26 12.43 -1.00
CA ASP A 75 16.65 12.38 -0.51
C ASP A 75 17.32 13.76 -0.40
N GLN A 76 16.78 14.77 -1.09
CA GLN A 76 17.25 16.15 -1.09
C GLN A 76 16.48 17.05 -0.10
N MET A 77 15.40 16.56 0.51
CA MET A 77 14.66 17.33 1.51
C MET A 77 15.54 17.67 2.72
N LYS A 78 15.34 18.88 3.25
CA LYS A 78 15.97 19.32 4.50
C LYS A 78 15.24 18.75 5.71
N ASP A 79 13.91 18.79 5.67
CA ASP A 79 13.07 18.27 6.74
C ASP A 79 13.01 16.73 6.65
N PRO A 80 13.07 16.02 7.79
CA PRO A 80 12.94 14.57 7.82
C PRO A 80 11.59 14.08 7.31
N VAL A 81 11.56 12.81 6.91
CA VAL A 81 10.37 12.12 6.40
C VAL A 81 10.01 11.00 7.37
N SER A 82 8.75 10.98 7.82
CA SER A 82 8.22 9.94 8.70
C SER A 82 7.78 8.71 7.94
N CYS A 83 7.15 8.89 6.78
CA CYS A 83 6.67 7.79 5.96
C CYS A 83 6.52 8.18 4.49
N CYS A 84 6.40 7.17 3.63
CA CYS A 84 6.08 7.34 2.23
C CYS A 84 4.98 6.38 1.79
N PHE A 85 3.97 6.91 1.08
CA PHE A 85 2.94 6.13 0.40
C PHE A 85 3.15 6.23 -1.11
N VAL A 86 3.16 5.10 -1.80
CA VAL A 86 3.18 5.04 -3.27
C VAL A 86 1.97 4.23 -3.74
N VAL A 87 1.06 4.90 -4.43
CA VAL A 87 -0.17 4.28 -4.95
C VAL A 87 -0.06 4.12 -6.46
N LEU A 88 -0.11 2.87 -6.92
CA LEU A 88 0.04 2.49 -8.31
C LEU A 88 -1.32 2.01 -8.83
N MET A 89 -1.91 2.73 -9.78
CA MET A 89 -3.23 2.40 -10.33
C MET A 89 -3.16 2.28 -11.85
N ALA A 90 -3.08 1.06 -12.38
CA ALA A 90 -3.04 0.80 -13.82
C ALA A 90 -3.83 -0.46 -14.19
N HIS A 91 -3.83 -0.80 -15.49
CA HIS A 91 -4.02 -2.21 -15.86
C HIS A 91 -2.73 -2.96 -15.57
N GLY A 92 -2.81 -4.28 -15.44
CA GLY A 92 -1.66 -5.11 -15.11
C GLY A 92 -2.03 -6.59 -15.11
N GLU A 93 -1.02 -7.40 -14.86
CA GLU A 93 -1.09 -8.83 -14.58
C GLU A 93 -0.17 -9.10 -13.38
N GLU A 94 0.04 -10.37 -13.04
CA GLU A 94 0.90 -10.73 -11.91
C GLU A 94 2.29 -10.10 -12.04
N GLY A 95 2.70 -9.33 -11.02
CA GLY A 95 4.00 -8.69 -10.94
C GLY A 95 4.24 -7.51 -11.90
N ILE A 96 3.30 -7.14 -12.77
CA ILE A 96 3.52 -6.11 -13.81
C ILE A 96 2.40 -5.06 -13.91
N LEU A 97 2.78 -3.85 -14.32
CA LEU A 97 1.86 -2.77 -14.68
C LEU A 97 1.97 -2.43 -16.17
N LEU A 98 0.83 -2.13 -16.78
CA LEU A 98 0.73 -1.70 -18.18
C LEU A 98 0.73 -0.17 -18.29
N GLY A 99 1.71 0.36 -19.01
CA GLY A 99 1.78 1.76 -19.40
C GLY A 99 0.76 2.13 -20.49
N VAL A 100 0.48 3.42 -20.66
CA VAL A 100 -0.43 3.88 -21.72
C VAL A 100 0.13 3.67 -23.14
N ASP A 101 1.43 3.38 -23.23
CA ASP A 101 2.15 3.01 -24.45
C ASP A 101 2.04 1.52 -24.79
N GLY A 102 1.35 0.73 -23.97
CA GLY A 102 1.20 -0.72 -24.16
C GLY A 102 2.41 -1.54 -23.70
N ASN A 103 3.47 -0.89 -23.21
CA ASN A 103 4.62 -1.55 -22.63
C ASN A 103 4.37 -1.87 -21.15
N THR A 104 5.14 -2.80 -20.60
CA THR A 104 5.01 -3.26 -19.22
C THR A 104 6.20 -2.84 -18.36
N ILE A 105 5.97 -2.63 -17.06
CA ILE A 105 7.01 -2.44 -16.05
C ILE A 105 6.80 -3.42 -14.90
N GLN A 106 7.89 -4.01 -14.40
CA GLN A 106 7.83 -4.89 -13.25
C GLN A 106 7.63 -4.09 -11.96
N LEU A 107 6.73 -4.55 -11.10
CA LEU A 107 6.53 -4.00 -9.77
C LEU A 107 7.80 -4.08 -8.92
N SER A 108 8.58 -5.15 -9.08
CA SER A 108 9.87 -5.34 -8.39
C SER A 108 10.87 -4.21 -8.69
N GLU A 109 10.90 -3.70 -9.93
CA GLU A 109 11.75 -2.57 -10.31
C GLU A 109 11.31 -1.29 -9.57
N LEU A 110 10.01 -1.04 -9.47
CA LEU A 110 9.46 0.11 -8.75
C LEU A 110 9.72 -0.01 -7.23
N PHE A 111 9.44 -1.17 -6.62
CA PHE A 111 9.64 -1.40 -5.19
C PHE A 111 11.11 -1.25 -4.79
N SER A 112 12.04 -1.68 -5.65
CA SER A 112 13.48 -1.59 -5.38
C SER A 112 13.98 -0.16 -5.16
N MET A 113 13.28 0.85 -5.68
CA MET A 113 13.70 2.25 -5.57
C MET A 113 13.65 2.79 -4.15
N LEU A 114 12.73 2.32 -3.31
CA LEU A 114 12.51 2.88 -1.97
C LEU A 114 13.13 2.03 -0.85
N THR A 115 14.04 1.11 -1.17
CA THR A 115 14.74 0.29 -0.17
C THR A 115 15.62 1.12 0.78
N ASN A 116 16.03 0.52 1.91
CA ASN A 116 16.96 1.17 2.85
C ASN A 116 18.33 1.49 2.20
N VAL A 117 18.69 0.80 1.12
CA VAL A 117 19.89 1.08 0.33
C VAL A 117 19.65 2.26 -0.62
N ASN A 118 18.56 2.20 -1.39
CA ASN A 118 18.32 3.10 -2.51
C ASN A 118 17.65 4.43 -2.13
N CYS A 119 16.99 4.53 -0.98
CA CYS A 119 16.39 5.79 -0.50
C CYS A 119 16.88 6.09 0.91
N ARG A 120 17.72 7.12 1.04
CA ARG A 120 18.30 7.52 2.32
C ARG A 120 17.24 8.11 3.24
N ALA A 121 16.34 8.93 2.69
CA ALA A 121 15.28 9.60 3.46
C ALA A 121 14.34 8.63 4.18
N LEU A 122 14.19 7.39 3.68
CA LEU A 122 13.27 6.38 4.21
C LEU A 122 13.96 5.24 4.97
N ARG A 123 15.24 5.36 5.33
CA ARG A 123 15.93 4.31 6.11
C ARG A 123 15.29 4.12 7.46
N GLY A 124 14.81 2.90 7.75
CA GLY A 124 14.12 2.63 9.01
C GLY A 124 12.71 3.21 9.12
N LYS A 125 12.19 3.82 8.05
CA LYS A 125 10.87 4.48 8.00
C LYS A 125 9.90 3.66 7.13
N PRO A 126 8.60 3.65 7.44
CA PRO A 126 7.60 2.90 6.71
C PRO A 126 7.45 3.37 5.24
N LYS A 127 7.47 2.39 4.33
CA LYS A 127 7.24 2.53 2.89
C LYS A 127 6.00 1.72 2.54
N VAL A 128 4.90 2.38 2.24
CA VAL A 128 3.63 1.71 1.95
C VAL A 128 3.38 1.80 0.45
N PHE A 129 3.31 0.64 -0.20
CA PHE A 129 2.92 0.51 -1.60
C PHE A 129 1.50 -0.03 -1.68
N ILE A 130 0.64 0.67 -2.42
CA ILE A 130 -0.75 0.27 -2.63
C ILE A 130 -0.94 0.08 -4.13
N VAL A 131 -1.32 -1.13 -4.55
CA VAL A 131 -1.37 -1.52 -5.95
C VAL A 131 -2.80 -1.89 -6.34
N GLN A 132 -3.44 -0.99 -7.09
CA GLN A 132 -4.74 -1.21 -7.74
C GLN A 132 -4.51 -1.57 -9.22
N ALA A 133 -4.19 -2.83 -9.45
CA ALA A 133 -4.06 -3.46 -10.76
C ALA A 133 -4.56 -4.90 -10.69
N CYS A 134 -5.00 -5.46 -11.82
CA CYS A 134 -5.27 -6.89 -11.90
C CYS A 134 -3.96 -7.67 -11.72
N ARG A 135 -4.08 -8.88 -11.19
CA ARG A 135 -2.96 -9.80 -10.98
C ARG A 135 -3.15 -11.12 -11.74
N GLY A 136 -4.10 -11.11 -12.68
CA GLY A 136 -4.52 -12.24 -13.50
C GLY A 136 -5.95 -12.01 -14.00
N ASP A 137 -6.53 -13.03 -14.61
CA ASP A 137 -7.85 -13.00 -15.26
C ASP A 137 -8.90 -13.90 -14.56
N GLN A 138 -8.54 -14.54 -13.45
CA GLN A 138 -9.45 -15.41 -12.70
C GLN A 138 -10.52 -14.60 -11.97
N LYS A 139 -11.74 -15.15 -11.95
CA LYS A 139 -12.91 -14.57 -11.28
C LYS A 139 -13.26 -15.42 -10.07
N ASP A 140 -13.27 -14.81 -8.89
CA ASP A 140 -13.65 -15.49 -7.66
C ASP A 140 -15.18 -15.57 -7.51
N ALA A 141 -15.70 -16.77 -7.31
CA ALA A 141 -17.11 -17.03 -7.01
C ALA A 141 -17.40 -17.16 -5.50
N GLY A 142 -16.34 -17.19 -4.67
CA GLY A 142 -16.39 -17.52 -3.25
C GLY A 142 -16.47 -19.02 -2.99
N GLU A 143 -15.98 -19.45 -1.83
CA GLU A 143 -16.02 -20.84 -1.34
C GLU A 143 -16.53 -20.86 0.11
N VAL A 144 -17.16 -21.97 0.53
CA VAL A 144 -17.61 -22.17 1.92
C VAL A 144 -16.47 -22.81 2.72
N VAL A 145 -15.93 -22.10 3.72
CA VAL A 145 -14.74 -22.55 4.48
C VAL A 145 -15.08 -22.92 5.92
N GLN A 146 -14.57 -24.06 6.40
CA GLN A 146 -14.44 -24.43 7.83
C GLN A 146 -12.97 -24.26 8.27
N PRO A 147 -12.70 -23.93 9.54
CA PRO A 147 -11.37 -23.49 9.98
C PRO A 147 -10.41 -24.65 10.28
N ALA A 148 -9.11 -24.43 10.08
CA ALA A 148 -8.05 -25.31 10.57
C ALA A 148 -6.80 -24.51 11.01
N GLU A 149 -6.10 -25.06 11.99
CA GLU A 149 -5.11 -24.43 12.88
C GLU A 149 -3.66 -24.46 12.36
N THR A 150 -2.83 -23.55 12.89
CA THR A 150 -1.45 -23.21 12.48
C THR A 150 -0.36 -23.84 13.36
N GLY A 151 0.87 -23.96 12.85
CA GLY A 151 2.06 -24.15 13.72
C GLY A 151 3.43 -24.12 13.02
N GLY A 152 4.37 -23.39 13.61
CA GLY A 152 5.81 -23.49 13.33
C GLY A 152 6.66 -22.34 13.89
N THR A 153 7.58 -22.63 14.82
CA THR A 153 8.51 -21.68 15.46
C THR A 153 9.95 -21.87 15.00
N PHE A 154 10.67 -20.77 14.75
CA PHE A 154 12.14 -20.72 14.63
C PHE A 154 12.72 -19.62 15.53
N VAL A 155 13.91 -19.87 16.10
CA VAL A 155 14.59 -18.99 17.07
C VAL A 155 15.81 -18.35 16.40
N LEU A 156 16.00 -17.04 16.58
CA LEU A 156 17.16 -16.26 16.08
C LEU A 156 17.99 -15.71 17.26
N SER A 157 19.32 -15.73 17.15
CA SER A 157 20.27 -15.11 18.09
C SER A 157 20.92 -13.87 17.48
N ASN A 158 21.12 -12.81 18.27
CA ASN A 158 21.68 -11.52 17.83
C ASN A 158 22.92 -11.12 18.65
N GLU A 159 24.08 -11.05 18.01
CA GLU A 159 25.26 -10.31 18.51
C GLU A 159 25.97 -9.54 17.39
N HIS A 160 25.28 -8.59 16.74
CA HIS A 160 25.89 -7.61 15.85
C HIS A 160 25.17 -6.26 15.98
N PRO A 161 25.84 -5.11 15.71
CA PRO A 161 25.18 -3.80 15.71
C PRO A 161 23.98 -3.82 14.75
N PRO A 162 22.87 -3.14 15.05
CA PRO A 162 21.60 -3.31 14.32
C PRO A 162 21.75 -2.85 12.87
N LYS A 163 22.00 -3.81 11.98
CA LYS A 163 21.92 -3.62 10.53
C LYS A 163 20.49 -3.93 10.11
N LEU A 164 19.83 -2.95 9.51
CA LEU A 164 18.52 -3.18 8.91
C LEU A 164 18.70 -4.04 7.65
N PRO A 165 17.82 -5.04 7.42
CA PRO A 165 17.71 -5.68 6.12
C PRO A 165 17.49 -4.64 5.02
N THR A 166 17.96 -4.94 3.79
CA THR A 166 17.71 -4.08 2.62
C THR A 166 16.22 -3.85 2.39
N TYR A 167 15.43 -4.91 2.59
CA TYR A 167 13.98 -4.96 2.41
C TYR A 167 13.32 -5.13 3.78
N THR A 168 13.06 -4.01 4.46
CA THR A 168 12.25 -3.96 5.68
C THR A 168 11.61 -2.58 5.82
N ASP A 169 10.66 -2.46 6.73
CA ASP A 169 9.81 -1.29 6.89
C ASP A 169 8.98 -1.04 5.62
N THR A 170 8.64 -2.10 4.88
CA THR A 170 7.80 -2.03 3.69
C THR A 170 6.49 -2.77 3.92
N LEU A 171 5.40 -2.18 3.45
CA LEU A 171 4.08 -2.78 3.40
C LEU A 171 3.58 -2.73 1.96
N HIS A 172 3.34 -3.88 1.34
CA HIS A 172 2.66 -3.96 0.04
C HIS A 172 1.21 -4.37 0.27
N VAL A 173 0.28 -3.62 -0.30
CA VAL A 173 -1.15 -3.91 -0.28
C VAL A 173 -1.64 -3.98 -1.72
N PHE A 174 -2.02 -5.18 -2.14
CA PHE A 174 -2.56 -5.42 -3.47
C PHE A 174 -4.08 -5.48 -3.39
N ALA A 175 -4.77 -4.84 -4.33
CA ALA A 175 -6.23 -4.79 -4.38
C ALA A 175 -6.89 -6.17 -4.53
N THR A 176 -6.13 -7.16 -4.99
CA THR A 176 -6.55 -8.54 -5.17
C THR A 176 -5.38 -9.49 -4.94
N VAL A 177 -5.69 -10.73 -4.58
CA VAL A 177 -4.74 -11.85 -4.55
C VAL A 177 -4.22 -12.21 -5.94
N GLU A 178 -3.03 -12.78 -6.01
CA GLU A 178 -2.39 -13.28 -7.24
C GLU A 178 -3.34 -14.15 -8.08
N GLY A 179 -3.40 -13.90 -9.38
CA GLY A 179 -4.26 -14.62 -10.33
C GLY A 179 -5.64 -14.01 -10.55
N TYR A 180 -6.11 -13.07 -9.69
CA TYR A 180 -7.48 -12.58 -9.72
C TYR A 180 -7.64 -11.14 -10.25
N ILE A 181 -8.88 -10.78 -10.59
CA ILE A 181 -9.25 -9.47 -11.11
C ILE A 181 -9.49 -8.46 -9.99
N ALA A 182 -8.90 -7.27 -10.11
CA ALA A 182 -9.21 -6.13 -9.25
C ALA A 182 -10.39 -5.34 -9.85
N TYR A 183 -11.57 -5.45 -9.22
CA TYR A 183 -12.81 -4.86 -9.73
C TYR A 183 -12.91 -3.34 -9.50
N ARG A 184 -13.54 -2.66 -10.45
CA ARG A 184 -13.83 -1.23 -10.37
C ARG A 184 -15.21 -0.89 -10.93
N HIS A 185 -15.97 -0.08 -10.19
CA HIS A 185 -17.21 0.50 -10.67
C HIS A 185 -16.94 1.76 -11.50
N VAL A 186 -17.71 1.97 -12.56
CA VAL A 186 -17.47 3.05 -13.54
C VAL A 186 -17.72 4.45 -12.97
N GLU A 187 -18.58 4.57 -11.94
CA GLU A 187 -18.94 5.84 -11.31
C GLU A 187 -18.29 5.98 -9.92
N ASP A 188 -18.39 4.93 -9.09
CA ASP A 188 -17.96 4.99 -7.67
C ASP A 188 -16.47 4.73 -7.47
N GLY A 189 -15.74 4.33 -8.51
CA GLY A 189 -14.34 3.93 -8.38
C GLY A 189 -14.17 2.48 -7.95
N SER A 190 -12.96 2.12 -7.53
CA SER A 190 -12.62 0.74 -7.15
C SER A 190 -13.00 0.46 -5.72
N PHE A 191 -13.68 -0.67 -5.53
CA PHE A 191 -14.19 -1.03 -4.22
C PHE A 191 -13.08 -1.12 -3.16
N PHE A 192 -11.89 -1.58 -3.56
CA PHE A 192 -10.71 -1.57 -2.71
C PHE A 192 -10.28 -0.16 -2.29
N ILE A 193 -10.05 0.76 -3.23
CA ILE A 193 -9.58 2.12 -2.89
C ILE A 193 -10.62 2.85 -2.04
N GLN A 194 -11.91 2.80 -2.42
CA GLN A 194 -12.97 3.45 -1.67
C GLN A 194 -13.06 2.92 -0.23
N THR A 195 -13.06 1.60 -0.05
CA THR A 195 -13.11 0.98 1.28
C THR A 195 -11.88 1.32 2.12
N MET A 196 -10.70 1.27 1.51
CA MET A 196 -9.45 1.58 2.18
C MET A 196 -9.39 3.04 2.62
N THR A 197 -9.74 3.99 1.74
CA THR A 197 -9.73 5.42 2.07
C THR A 197 -10.72 5.75 3.17
N ASP A 198 -11.89 5.12 3.18
CA ASP A 198 -12.88 5.30 4.25
C ASP A 198 -12.34 4.79 5.59
N VAL A 199 -11.84 3.55 5.64
CA VAL A 199 -11.31 2.96 6.88
C VAL A 199 -10.12 3.75 7.41
N PHE A 200 -9.16 4.13 6.54
CA PHE A 200 -7.97 4.86 6.97
C PHE A 200 -8.29 6.27 7.46
N THR A 201 -9.34 6.91 6.92
CA THR A 201 -9.73 8.26 7.33
C THR A 201 -10.58 8.24 8.60
N ASN A 202 -11.49 7.28 8.72
CA ASN A 202 -12.58 7.33 9.70
C ASN A 202 -12.42 6.36 10.88
N MET A 203 -11.36 5.54 10.91
CA MET A 203 -11.08 4.61 12.00
C MET A 203 -9.67 4.78 12.54
N GLU A 204 -9.55 4.65 13.86
CA GLU A 204 -8.27 4.69 14.57
C GLU A 204 -7.72 3.27 14.76
N GLY A 205 -6.41 3.14 14.66
CA GLY A 205 -5.70 1.88 14.86
C GLY A 205 -4.40 1.83 14.08
N HIS A 206 -3.57 0.83 14.37
CA HIS A 206 -2.38 0.63 13.55
C HIS A 206 -2.77 0.06 12.19
N ILE A 207 -2.00 0.37 11.15
CA ILE A 207 -2.36 0.13 9.74
C ILE A 207 -2.75 -1.32 9.43
N LEU A 208 -2.17 -2.32 10.10
CA LEU A 208 -2.51 -3.73 9.88
C LEU A 208 -3.92 -4.11 10.40
N ASP A 209 -4.39 -3.47 11.47
CA ASP A 209 -5.75 -3.67 11.98
C ASP A 209 -6.75 -2.96 11.06
N LEU A 210 -6.42 -1.75 10.62
CA LEU A 210 -7.19 -1.02 9.62
C LEU A 210 -7.30 -1.83 8.33
N LEU A 211 -6.21 -2.44 7.87
CA LEU A 211 -6.23 -3.31 6.69
C LEU A 211 -7.02 -4.60 6.93
N THR A 212 -6.99 -5.16 8.13
CA THR A 212 -7.87 -6.30 8.50
C THR A 212 -9.34 -5.92 8.39
N GLU A 213 -9.70 -4.69 8.80
CA GLU A 213 -11.04 -4.16 8.62
C GLU A 213 -11.40 -3.94 7.15
N VAL A 214 -10.47 -3.45 6.32
CA VAL A 214 -10.66 -3.36 4.86
C VAL A 214 -10.93 -4.74 4.26
N THR A 215 -10.11 -5.74 4.59
CA THR A 215 -10.31 -7.14 4.19
C THR A 215 -11.68 -7.65 4.62
N ARG A 216 -12.09 -7.40 5.88
CA ARG A 216 -13.38 -7.83 6.40
C ARG A 216 -14.55 -7.19 5.64
N ARG A 217 -14.50 -5.89 5.37
CA ARG A 217 -15.54 -5.18 4.60
C ARG A 217 -15.60 -5.70 3.17
N MET A 218 -14.45 -5.96 2.55
CA MET A 218 -14.39 -6.47 1.19
C MET A 218 -14.94 -7.89 1.05
N ALA A 219 -14.54 -8.79 1.95
CA ALA A 219 -15.00 -10.18 1.95
C ALA A 219 -16.52 -10.30 2.17
N ASN A 220 -17.11 -9.39 2.96
CA ASN A 220 -18.54 -9.38 3.25
C ASN A 220 -19.41 -8.79 2.13
N ALA A 221 -18.83 -8.01 1.23
CA ALA A 221 -19.57 -7.43 0.12
C ALA A 221 -19.67 -8.39 -1.08
N ASP A 222 -20.74 -8.25 -1.85
CA ASP A 222 -20.89 -8.92 -3.15
C ASP A 222 -20.82 -7.87 -4.26
N LEU A 223 -19.84 -8.03 -5.16
CA LEU A 223 -19.76 -7.22 -6.36
C LEU A 223 -20.56 -7.87 -7.48
N MET A 224 -21.42 -7.12 -8.15
CA MET A 224 -22.26 -7.66 -9.23
C MET A 224 -21.60 -7.45 -10.59
N GLU A 225 -21.26 -8.54 -11.27
CA GLU A 225 -20.74 -8.52 -12.65
C GLU A 225 -21.61 -9.40 -13.55
N GLY A 226 -22.27 -8.80 -14.55
CA GLY A 226 -23.14 -9.54 -15.46
C GLY A 226 -24.28 -10.30 -14.76
N GLY A 227 -24.79 -9.74 -13.65
CA GLY A 227 -25.85 -10.34 -12.84
C GLY A 227 -25.39 -11.46 -11.91
N LYS A 228 -24.09 -11.74 -11.81
CA LYS A 228 -23.53 -12.73 -10.88
C LYS A 228 -22.74 -12.06 -9.76
N PRO A 229 -22.88 -12.51 -8.50
CA PRO A 229 -22.04 -12.03 -7.41
C PRO A 229 -20.59 -12.48 -7.61
N ARG A 230 -19.66 -11.62 -7.21
CA ARG A 230 -18.22 -11.78 -7.27
C ARG A 230 -17.61 -11.37 -5.95
N LYS A 231 -16.56 -12.09 -5.55
CA LYS A 231 -15.76 -11.76 -4.38
C LYS A 231 -14.45 -11.11 -4.80
N VAL A 232 -13.93 -10.28 -3.92
CA VAL A 232 -12.61 -9.67 -4.00
C VAL A 232 -12.04 -9.60 -2.61
N ASN A 233 -10.74 -9.83 -2.50
CA ASN A 233 -10.04 -9.71 -1.24
C ASN A 233 -8.63 -9.18 -1.49
N PRO A 234 -8.17 -8.17 -0.73
CA PRO A 234 -6.82 -7.65 -0.92
C PRO A 234 -5.79 -8.63 -0.35
N GLU A 235 -4.57 -8.56 -0.86
CA GLU A 235 -3.42 -9.28 -0.31
C GLU A 235 -2.47 -8.29 0.38
N ILE A 236 -2.08 -8.61 1.62
CA ILE A 236 -1.26 -7.74 2.47
C ILE A 236 0.06 -8.46 2.77
N GLN A 237 1.16 -7.83 2.39
CA GLN A 237 2.51 -8.35 2.64
C GLN A 237 3.29 -7.32 3.46
N SER A 238 3.62 -7.66 4.71
CA SER A 238 4.26 -6.74 5.65
C SER A 238 5.66 -7.19 6.04
N THR A 239 6.59 -6.24 6.03
CA THR A 239 7.91 -6.32 6.67
C THR A 239 8.11 -5.18 7.67
N LEU A 240 7.00 -4.54 8.09
CA LEU A 240 7.00 -3.53 9.14
C LEU A 240 7.52 -4.16 10.44
N ARG A 241 8.36 -3.41 11.15
CA ARG A 241 8.99 -3.85 12.41
C ARG A 241 8.37 -3.19 13.63
N LYS A 242 7.49 -2.21 13.41
CA LYS A 242 6.83 -1.41 14.43
C LYS A 242 5.39 -1.14 14.00
N LEU A 243 4.57 -0.75 14.96
CA LEU A 243 3.21 -0.29 14.72
C LEU A 243 3.25 1.03 13.93
N LEU A 244 2.43 1.12 12.87
CA LEU A 244 2.27 2.32 12.07
C LEU A 244 0.87 2.89 12.33
N TYR A 245 0.80 4.04 12.98
CA TYR A 245 -0.44 4.80 13.17
C TYR A 245 -0.53 5.94 12.16
N LEU A 246 -1.72 6.20 11.64
CA LEU A 246 -1.93 7.24 10.62
C LEU A 246 -2.54 8.52 11.19
N GLN A 247 -3.19 8.44 12.35
CA GLN A 247 -3.74 9.58 13.09
C GLN A 247 -2.71 10.13 14.09
#